data_AF-A0AAU3BTN6-F1
#
_entry.id   AF-A0AAU3BTN6-F1
#
_cell.length_a   1.000
_cell.length_b   1.000
_cell.length_c   1.000
_cell.angle_alpha   90.00
_cell.angle_beta   90.00
_cell.angle_gamma   90.00
#
_symmetry.space_group_name_H-M   'P 1'
#
loop_
_entity.id
_entity.type
_entity.pdbx_description
1 polymer ?
#
loop_
_entity_poly.entity_id
_entity_poly.type
_entity_poly.pdbx_seq_one_letter_code
_entity_poly.pdbx_strand_id
1 'polypeptide(L)'
;MEWTSLLSTTMGALIALAASALAERRRWLRESEQRTRDDRRAAYVAFLNATAEASEILINIARGHDRDETSLARAGTVLRDSNVLPRRLELSLVADDQVVEQATLTVALLRTYRDTVARGLTFDTEEFQGVRTAFNEQRDRLTQRMRGTL
;
A
#
# COMPACT_ATOMS: atom_id res chain seq x y z
N MET A 1 55.71 -28.70 25.12
CA MET A 1 55.65 -27.79 23.97
C MET A 1 54.47 -28.07 23.03
N GLU A 2 53.85 -29.26 23.02
CA GLU A 2 52.71 -29.56 22.12
C GLU A 2 51.36 -28.95 22.54
N TRP A 3 51.13 -28.75 23.83
CA TRP A 3 49.84 -28.25 24.35
C TRP A 3 49.51 -26.82 23.92
N THR A 4 50.51 -25.97 23.68
CA THR A 4 50.29 -24.57 23.25
C THR A 4 49.85 -24.47 21.79
N SER A 5 50.26 -25.41 20.93
CA SER A 5 49.86 -25.50 19.51
C SER A 5 48.41 -25.96 19.35
N LEU A 6 48.01 -26.95 20.15
CA LEU A 6 46.62 -27.40 20.22
C LEU A 6 45.71 -26.28 20.74
N LEU A 7 46.16 -25.53 21.76
CA LEU A 7 45.39 -24.44 22.33
C LEU A 7 45.17 -23.29 21.31
N SER A 8 46.22 -22.91 20.57
CA SER A 8 46.13 -21.83 19.57
C SER A 8 45.23 -22.20 18.39
N THR A 9 45.31 -23.44 17.92
CA THR A 9 44.49 -23.93 16.80
C THR A 9 43.02 -24.01 17.18
N THR A 10 42.72 -24.50 18.39
CA THR A 10 41.35 -24.59 18.90
C THR A 10 40.74 -23.19 19.08
N MET A 11 41.52 -22.23 19.57
CA MET A 11 41.07 -20.86 19.75
C MET A 11 40.84 -20.16 18.41
N GLY A 12 41.71 -20.37 17.42
CA GLY A 12 41.52 -19.88 16.05
C GLY A 12 40.26 -20.42 15.38
N ALA A 13 39.98 -21.72 15.56
CA ALA A 13 38.76 -22.34 15.04
C ALA A 13 37.49 -21.79 15.71
N LEU A 14 37.52 -21.58 17.03
CA LEU A 14 36.40 -20.97 17.76
C LEU A 14 36.14 -19.53 17.33
N ILE A 15 37.19 -18.73 17.11
CA ILE A 15 37.08 -17.35 16.62
C ILE A 15 36.49 -17.34 15.20
N ALA A 16 36.92 -18.23 14.31
CA ALA A 16 36.40 -18.33 12.94
C ALA A 16 34.91 -18.72 12.91
N LEU A 17 34.50 -19.66 13.76
CA LEU A 17 33.09 -20.06 13.91
C LEU A 17 32.24 -18.93 14.49
N ALA A 18 32.72 -18.21 15.51
CA ALA A 18 32.02 -17.08 16.09
C ALA A 18 31.85 -15.91 15.08
N ALA A 19 32.89 -15.62 14.30
CA ALA A 19 32.85 -14.61 13.24
C ALA A 19 31.85 -14.99 12.14
N SER A 20 31.81 -16.27 11.74
CA SER A 20 30.89 -16.79 10.73
C SER A 20 29.43 -16.74 11.22
N ALA A 21 29.18 -17.16 12.46
CA ALA A 21 27.84 -17.11 13.06
C ALA A 21 27.32 -15.67 13.22
N LEU A 22 28.19 -14.71 13.57
CA LEU A 22 27.81 -13.31 13.66
C LEU A 22 27.53 -12.69 12.29
N ALA A 23 28.32 -13.06 11.27
CA ALA A 23 28.09 -12.63 9.90
C ALA A 23 26.75 -13.15 9.37
N GLU A 24 26.44 -14.43 9.63
CA GLU A 24 25.18 -15.06 9.23
C GLU A 24 23.98 -14.42 9.94
N ARG A 25 24.10 -14.14 11.24
CA ARG A 25 23.05 -13.45 11.99
C ARG A 25 22.79 -12.03 11.47
N ARG A 26 23.85 -11.28 11.13
CA ARG A 26 23.72 -9.95 10.50
C ARG A 26 23.14 -10.03 9.09
N ARG A 27 23.42 -11.09 8.35
CA ARG A 27 22.83 -11.33 7.03
C ARG A 27 21.34 -11.63 7.16
N TRP A 28 20.96 -12.52 8.07
CA TRP A 28 19.56 -12.88 8.32
C TRP A 28 18.72 -11.69 8.80
N LEU A 29 19.26 -10.85 9.70
CA LEU A 29 18.58 -9.62 10.14
C LEU A 29 18.35 -8.65 8.96
N ARG A 30 19.38 -8.42 8.14
CA ARG A 30 19.26 -7.56 6.95
C ARG A 30 18.27 -8.11 5.94
N GLU A 31 18.30 -9.41 5.66
CA GLU A 31 17.35 -10.05 4.75
C GLU A 31 15.92 -9.99 5.29
N SER A 32 15.72 -10.13 6.60
CA SER A 32 14.39 -9.99 7.24
C SER A 32 13.86 -8.56 7.19
N GLU A 33 14.71 -7.57 7.45
CA GLU A 33 14.34 -6.14 7.34
C GLU A 33 14.02 -5.76 5.89
N GLN A 34 14.82 -6.25 4.94
CA GLN A 34 14.59 -6.03 3.51
C GLN A 34 13.24 -6.64 3.08
N ARG A 35 12.95 -7.89 3.45
CA ARG A 35 11.68 -8.56 3.15
C ARG A 35 10.49 -7.80 3.73
N THR A 36 10.60 -7.33 4.97
CA THR A 36 9.52 -6.54 5.62
C THR A 36 9.25 -5.23 4.88
N ARG A 37 10.29 -4.54 4.41
CA ARG A 37 10.15 -3.33 3.59
C ARG A 37 9.52 -3.63 2.23
N ASP A 38 9.94 -4.71 1.59
CA ASP A 38 9.44 -5.12 0.28
C ASP A 38 7.94 -5.50 0.35
N ASP A 39 7.54 -6.25 1.39
CA ASP A 39 6.14 -6.62 1.64
C ASP A 39 5.26 -5.38 1.89
N ARG A 40 5.74 -4.41 2.70
CA ARG A 40 5.06 -3.13 2.90
C ARG A 40 4.90 -2.36 1.59
N ARG A 41 5.99 -2.22 0.83
CA ARG A 41 5.97 -1.53 -0.46
C ARG A 41 4.98 -2.18 -1.43
N ALA A 42 4.95 -3.50 -1.49
CA ALA A 42 4.03 -4.25 -2.34
C ALA A 42 2.56 -3.97 -1.95
N ALA A 43 2.23 -4.04 -0.65
CA ALA A 43 0.89 -3.74 -0.16
C ALA A 43 0.48 -2.28 -0.43
N TYR A 44 1.40 -1.33 -0.25
CA TYR A 44 1.16 0.09 -0.51
C TYR A 44 0.83 0.33 -1.98
N VAL A 45 1.64 -0.21 -2.89
CA VAL A 45 1.43 -0.08 -4.34
C VAL A 45 0.12 -0.75 -4.76
N ALA A 46 -0.18 -1.95 -4.25
CA ALA A 46 -1.41 -2.65 -4.57
C ALA A 46 -2.66 -1.86 -4.16
N PHE A 47 -2.66 -1.25 -2.97
CA PHE A 47 -3.75 -0.39 -2.51
C PHE A 47 -3.89 0.88 -3.34
N LEU A 48 -2.78 1.59 -3.60
CA LEU A 48 -2.80 2.81 -4.41
C LEU A 48 -3.33 2.52 -5.83
N ASN A 49 -2.90 1.43 -6.46
CA ASN A 49 -3.39 1.03 -7.78
C ASN A 49 -4.89 0.72 -7.77
N ALA A 50 -5.38 -0.03 -6.78
CA ALA A 50 -6.81 -0.31 -6.63
C ALA A 50 -7.66 0.98 -6.51
N THR A 51 -7.19 1.95 -5.72
CA THR A 51 -7.90 3.24 -5.58
C THR A 51 -7.82 4.10 -6.85
N ALA A 52 -6.68 4.07 -7.57
CA ALA A 52 -6.52 4.78 -8.83
C ALA A 52 -7.44 4.21 -9.91
N GLU A 53 -7.46 2.88 -10.07
CA GLU A 53 -8.34 2.17 -11.00
C GLU A 53 -9.82 2.50 -10.75
N ALA A 54 -10.27 2.41 -9.51
CA ALA A 54 -11.64 2.78 -9.15
C ALA A 54 -11.96 4.24 -9.49
N SER A 55 -11.03 5.17 -9.22
CA SER A 55 -11.23 6.59 -9.51
C SER A 55 -11.30 6.89 -11.02
N GLU A 56 -10.51 6.19 -11.84
CA GLU A 56 -10.54 6.33 -13.30
C GLU A 56 -11.86 5.81 -13.89
N ILE A 57 -12.35 4.66 -13.39
CA ILE A 57 -13.67 4.14 -13.80
C ILE A 57 -14.77 5.17 -13.49
N LEU A 58 -14.76 5.76 -12.29
CA LEU A 58 -15.72 6.80 -11.89
C LEU A 58 -15.63 8.05 -12.78
N ILE A 59 -14.43 8.50 -13.13
CA ILE A 59 -14.21 9.62 -14.05
C ILE A 59 -14.80 9.32 -15.43
N ASN A 60 -14.56 8.11 -15.94
CA ASN A 60 -15.04 7.71 -17.26
C ASN A 60 -16.58 7.66 -17.31
N ILE A 61 -17.23 7.16 -16.25
CA ILE A 61 -18.69 7.18 -16.13
C ILE A 61 -19.20 8.64 -16.07
N ALA A 62 -18.58 9.49 -15.25
CA ALA A 62 -19.02 10.90 -15.08
C ALA A 62 -18.85 11.77 -16.34
N ARG A 63 -17.86 11.46 -17.19
CA ARG A 63 -17.63 12.09 -18.49
C ARG A 63 -18.65 11.68 -19.56
N GLY A 64 -19.50 10.70 -19.27
CA GLY A 64 -20.63 10.36 -20.13
C GLY A 64 -20.23 9.71 -21.46
N HIS A 65 -19.11 9.00 -21.52
CA HIS A 65 -18.81 8.15 -22.68
C HIS A 65 -19.81 6.99 -22.82
N ASP A 66 -20.57 6.66 -21.77
CA ASP A 66 -21.76 5.80 -21.78
C ASP A 66 -22.68 6.22 -20.62
N ARG A 67 -23.64 7.11 -20.84
CA ARG A 67 -24.60 7.54 -19.81
C ARG A 67 -25.86 6.67 -19.84
N ASP A 68 -25.67 5.36 -19.85
CA ASP A 68 -26.77 4.40 -19.72
C ASP A 68 -26.99 4.02 -18.25
N GLU A 69 -28.17 3.49 -17.94
CA GLU A 69 -28.53 3.04 -16.58
C GLU A 69 -27.57 1.95 -16.08
N THR A 70 -26.94 1.20 -17.01
CA THR A 70 -25.94 0.18 -16.70
C THR A 70 -24.63 0.78 -16.17
N SER A 71 -24.20 1.94 -16.67
CA SER A 71 -22.98 2.61 -16.22
C SER A 71 -23.13 3.25 -14.85
N LEU A 72 -24.32 3.77 -14.52
CA LEU A 72 -24.63 4.24 -13.16
C LEU A 72 -24.70 3.08 -12.16
N ALA A 73 -25.29 1.95 -12.55
CA ALA A 73 -25.28 0.74 -11.73
C ALA A 73 -23.84 0.22 -11.47
N ARG A 74 -22.97 0.31 -12.48
CA ARG A 74 -21.55 -0.07 -12.40
C ARG A 74 -20.75 0.81 -11.44
N ALA A 75 -21.11 2.09 -11.29
CA ALA A 75 -20.51 2.94 -10.26
C ALA A 75 -20.71 2.31 -8.86
N GLY A 76 -21.90 1.76 -8.57
CA GLY A 76 -22.21 1.12 -7.29
C GLY A 76 -21.25 -0.01 -6.89
N THR A 77 -20.73 -0.77 -7.86
CA THR A 77 -19.87 -1.94 -7.63
C THR A 77 -18.37 -1.65 -7.74
N VAL A 78 -17.97 -0.46 -8.20
CA VAL A 78 -16.58 -0.16 -8.57
C VAL A 78 -15.54 -0.45 -7.47
N LEU A 79 -15.84 -0.17 -6.20
CA LEU A 79 -14.92 -0.46 -5.09
C LEU A 79 -14.70 -1.95 -4.88
N ARG A 80 -15.71 -2.78 -5.17
CA ARG A 80 -15.61 -4.24 -5.12
C ARG A 80 -14.77 -4.72 -6.30
N ASP A 81 -15.09 -4.23 -7.49
CA ASP A 81 -14.51 -4.72 -8.74
C ASP A 81 -13.01 -4.36 -8.83
N SER A 82 -12.61 -3.18 -8.34
CA SER A 82 -11.20 -2.77 -8.25
C SER A 82 -10.47 -3.30 -7.00
N ASN A 83 -11.07 -4.22 -6.23
CA ASN A 83 -10.47 -4.84 -5.05
C ASN A 83 -9.99 -3.87 -3.94
N VAL A 84 -10.58 -2.67 -3.84
CA VAL A 84 -10.15 -1.63 -2.88
C VAL A 84 -10.23 -2.14 -1.44
N LEU A 85 -11.30 -2.87 -1.09
CA LEU A 85 -11.51 -3.35 0.28
C LEU A 85 -10.55 -4.49 0.67
N PRO A 86 -10.36 -5.55 -0.14
CA PRO A 86 -9.30 -6.53 0.08
C PRO A 86 -7.92 -5.89 0.24
N ARG A 87 -7.53 -4.98 -0.65
CA ARG A 87 -6.21 -4.32 -0.58
C ARG A 87 -6.04 -3.47 0.68
N ARG A 88 -7.10 -2.84 1.18
CA ARG A 88 -7.06 -2.12 2.47
C ARG A 88 -6.80 -3.07 3.64
N LEU A 89 -7.39 -4.27 3.61
CA LEU A 89 -7.17 -5.29 4.65
C LEU A 89 -5.73 -5.80 4.61
N GLU A 90 -5.21 -6.16 3.43
CA GLU A 90 -3.80 -6.55 3.25
C GLU A 90 -2.85 -5.45 3.76
N LEU A 91 -3.12 -4.20 3.40
CA LEU A 91 -2.36 -3.05 3.87
C LEU A 91 -2.36 -2.93 5.40
N SER A 92 -3.51 -3.15 6.05
CA SER A 92 -3.62 -3.06 7.52
C SER A 92 -2.81 -4.10 8.29
N LEU A 93 -2.36 -5.17 7.63
CA LEU A 93 -1.50 -6.18 8.26
C LEU A 93 -0.04 -5.77 8.35
N VAL A 94 0.41 -4.85 7.49
CA VAL A 94 1.84 -4.52 7.33
C VAL A 94 2.16 -3.06 7.62
N ALA A 95 1.18 -2.17 7.50
CA ALA A 95 1.32 -0.73 7.68
C ALA A 95 1.24 -0.30 9.15
N ASP A 96 1.76 0.88 9.48
CA ASP A 96 1.50 1.53 10.77
C ASP A 96 0.10 2.15 10.84
N ASP A 97 -0.37 2.38 12.06
CA ASP A 97 -1.72 2.88 12.36
C ASP A 97 -2.07 4.17 11.61
N GLN A 98 -1.10 5.08 11.43
CA GLN A 98 -1.36 6.34 10.72
C GLN A 98 -1.59 6.09 9.22
N VAL A 99 -0.86 5.16 8.60
CA VAL A 99 -1.12 4.76 7.21
C VAL A 99 -2.48 4.09 7.07
N VAL A 100 -2.88 3.24 8.03
CA VAL A 100 -4.19 2.58 8.05
C VAL A 100 -5.35 3.58 8.19
N GLU A 101 -5.18 4.59 9.05
CA GLU A 101 -6.15 5.68 9.22
C GLU A 101 -6.30 6.48 7.92
N GLN A 102 -5.19 6.91 7.32
CA GLN A 102 -5.20 7.66 6.06
C GLN A 102 -5.80 6.85 4.91
N ALA A 103 -5.52 5.54 4.83
CA ALA A 103 -6.12 4.64 3.83
C ALA A 103 -7.63 4.48 4.05
N THR A 104 -8.08 4.45 5.30
CA THR A 104 -9.51 4.39 5.65
C THR A 104 -10.23 5.67 5.22
N LEU A 105 -9.62 6.84 5.42
CA LEU A 105 -10.13 8.13 4.91
C LEU A 105 -10.16 8.17 3.38
N THR A 106 -9.14 7.65 2.69
CA THR A 106 -9.12 7.53 1.23
C THR A 106 -10.30 6.70 0.72
N VAL A 107 -10.59 5.56 1.36
CA VAL A 107 -11.76 4.73 0.99
C VAL A 107 -13.08 5.46 1.27
N ALA A 108 -13.18 6.22 2.36
CA ALA A 108 -14.37 7.00 2.66
C ALA A 108 -14.63 8.07 1.57
N LEU A 109 -13.61 8.83 1.18
CA LEU A 109 -13.73 9.82 0.09
C LEU A 109 -14.02 9.15 -1.26
N LEU A 110 -13.45 7.98 -1.53
CA LEU A 110 -13.76 7.24 -2.75
C LEU A 110 -15.21 6.74 -2.78
N ARG A 111 -15.82 6.42 -1.63
CA ARG A 111 -17.26 6.13 -1.53
C ARG A 111 -18.10 7.37 -1.81
N THR A 112 -17.74 8.51 -1.24
CA THR A 112 -18.40 9.79 -1.57
C THR A 112 -18.32 10.08 -3.06
N TYR A 113 -17.14 9.82 -3.65
CA TYR A 113 -16.92 10.01 -5.08
C TYR A 113 -17.78 9.08 -5.94
N ARG A 114 -17.87 7.81 -5.54
CA ARG A 114 -18.80 6.86 -6.15
C ARG A 114 -20.25 7.32 -6.06
N ASP A 115 -20.66 7.82 -4.89
CA ASP A 115 -22.04 8.21 -4.62
C ASP A 115 -22.44 9.48 -5.39
N THR A 116 -21.49 10.39 -5.69
CA THR A 116 -21.77 11.51 -6.61
C THR A 116 -22.00 11.03 -8.04
N VAL A 117 -21.19 10.07 -8.52
CA VAL A 117 -21.39 9.47 -9.85
C VAL A 117 -22.68 8.67 -9.92
N ALA A 118 -23.02 7.89 -8.89
CA ALA A 118 -24.25 7.11 -8.84
C ALA A 118 -25.52 7.97 -8.84
N ARG A 119 -25.46 9.20 -8.30
CA ARG A 119 -26.52 10.22 -8.41
C ARG A 119 -26.62 10.85 -9.80
N GLY A 120 -25.71 10.50 -10.72
CA GLY A 120 -25.70 11.01 -12.08
C GLY A 120 -25.05 12.39 -12.24
N LEU A 121 -24.26 12.86 -11.27
CA LEU A 121 -23.51 14.11 -11.44
C LEU A 121 -22.49 13.98 -12.59
N THR A 122 -22.36 15.05 -13.39
CA THR A 122 -21.39 15.12 -14.49
C THR A 122 -20.02 15.54 -14.02
N PHE A 123 -19.01 15.28 -14.84
CA PHE A 123 -17.66 15.80 -14.64
C PHE A 123 -17.63 17.32 -14.43
N ASP A 124 -18.46 18.09 -15.15
CA ASP A 124 -18.42 19.56 -15.10
C ASP A 124 -19.13 20.17 -13.88
N THR A 125 -19.77 19.35 -13.05
CA THR A 125 -20.46 19.84 -11.85
C THR A 125 -19.45 20.21 -10.77
N GLU A 126 -19.64 21.37 -10.13
CA GLU A 126 -18.77 21.84 -9.03
C GLU A 126 -18.66 20.82 -7.89
N GLU A 127 -19.78 20.20 -7.51
CA GLU A 127 -19.81 19.15 -6.48
C GLU A 127 -18.94 17.93 -6.86
N PHE A 128 -18.94 17.50 -8.12
CA PHE A 128 -18.08 16.41 -8.60
C PHE A 128 -16.60 16.81 -8.51
N GLN A 129 -16.26 18.01 -8.98
CA GLN A 129 -14.88 18.51 -8.93
C GLN A 129 -14.37 18.70 -7.50
N GLY A 130 -15.24 19.13 -6.58
CA GLY A 130 -14.92 19.25 -5.15
C GLY A 130 -14.57 17.90 -4.54
N VAL A 131 -15.40 16.88 -4.75
CA VAL A 131 -15.15 15.53 -4.23
C VAL A 131 -13.90 14.90 -4.85
N ARG A 132 -13.70 15.08 -6.16
CA ARG A 132 -12.50 14.62 -6.87
C ARG A 132 -11.22 15.26 -6.32
N THR A 133 -11.25 16.57 -6.08
CA THR A 133 -10.12 17.31 -5.50
C THR A 133 -9.80 16.79 -4.11
N ALA A 134 -10.82 16.67 -3.24
CA ALA A 134 -10.65 16.14 -1.88
C ALA A 134 -10.04 14.71 -1.88
N PHE A 135 -10.51 13.84 -2.78
CA PHE A 135 -9.95 12.49 -2.93
C PHE A 135 -8.47 12.51 -3.35
N ASN A 136 -8.12 13.34 -4.34
CA ASN A 136 -6.74 13.46 -4.83
C ASN A 136 -5.80 13.98 -3.73
N GLU A 137 -6.20 15.04 -3.02
CA GLU A 137 -5.43 15.58 -1.90
C GLU A 137 -5.20 14.53 -0.81
N GLN A 138 -6.22 13.75 -0.47
CA GLN A 138 -6.10 12.69 0.52
C GLN A 138 -5.19 11.55 0.03
N ARG A 139 -5.25 11.20 -1.26
CA ARG A 139 -4.36 10.20 -1.86
C ARG A 139 -2.90 10.65 -1.86
N ASP A 140 -2.66 11.95 -2.07
CA ASP A 140 -1.32 12.53 -2.01
C ASP A 140 -0.78 12.53 -0.58
N ARG A 141 -1.60 12.90 0.41
CA ARG A 141 -1.25 12.79 1.84
C ARG A 141 -0.92 11.37 2.24
N LEU A 142 -1.73 10.40 1.83
CA LEU A 142 -1.47 8.98 2.08
C LEU A 142 -0.14 8.54 1.45
N THR A 143 0.11 8.91 0.20
CA THR A 143 1.35 8.56 -0.51
C THR A 143 2.58 9.16 0.17
N GLN A 144 2.48 10.42 0.63
CA GLN A 144 3.54 11.06 1.39
C GLN A 144 3.80 10.34 2.71
N ARG A 145 2.74 9.95 3.43
CA ARG A 145 2.86 9.18 4.68
C ARG A 145 3.52 7.82 4.44
N MET A 146 3.08 7.08 3.43
CA MET A 146 3.67 5.80 3.03
C MET A 146 5.17 5.93 2.73
N ARG A 147 5.59 6.96 1.97
CA ARG A 147 7.01 7.21 1.68
C ARG A 147 7.85 7.47 2.92
N GLY A 148 7.27 8.08 3.96
CA GLY A 148 7.96 8.30 5.23
C GLY A 148 8.13 7.04 6.09
N THR A 149 7.52 5.92 5.70
CA THR A 149 7.47 4.66 6.49
C THR A 149 8.22 3.49 5.85
N LEU A 150 8.71 3.68 4.62
CA LEU A 150 9.58 2.75 3.89
C LEU A 150 11.05 2.96 4.27
#